data_AF-A0A8H8CKW7-F1
#
_entry.id   AF-A0A8H8CKW7-F1
#
_cell.length_a   1.000
_cell.length_b   1.000
_cell.length_c   1.000
_cell.angle_alpha   90.00
_cell.angle_beta   90.00
_cell.angle_gamma   90.00
#
_symmetry.space_group_name_H-M   'P 1'
#
loop_
_entity.id
_entity.type
_entity.pdbx_description
1 polymer ?
#
loop_
_entity_poly.entity_id
_entity_poly.type
_entity_poly.pdbx_seq_one_letter_code
_entity_poly.pdbx_strand_id
1 'polypeptide(L)'
;MPTITASNWRYSSEPAFLGTSKENDEYLHATLAQIDHLANEDVEMQAPLSEYATYVVVDTNILLHHFEVLAQFVDDVEKFTLPVIVIVPGAVVHELDGQKNRDGLAWFARRASAWLLEKIRNRKSVKGQAQEETCKSSGNWKIKERGEISSGEMFNDALILDCCMYFSRERPTLLCSADNNLCILSQTQGLATICPSRFWSSREIVHTLYGNKVDSSLFGGHKESYRNNRATPPVPHEPDEDSMAVDDDESSNGGEWQSEHPINMLHAAVVDHFTRLLVELVGAVGGEEVRQRSTPEEEATRSRHAPRRRHYSEWSVAECVEYLTERRKVKLVNPRPEVFLLRAYRRGTPGSRTGREWSRQDWNMGLNNLKEISAAWGDVSIRESLVSLAPHVDNVFSMPLRAT
;
A
#
# COMPACT_ATOMS: atom_id res chain seq x y z
N MET A 1 -18.60 -14.01 -62.88
CA MET A 1 -18.75 -12.98 -61.83
C MET A 1 -19.39 -13.62 -60.61
N PRO A 2 -18.66 -13.83 -59.51
CA PRO A 2 -19.22 -14.44 -58.31
C PRO A 2 -19.73 -13.38 -57.34
N THR A 3 -20.92 -13.64 -56.82
CA THR A 3 -21.69 -12.85 -55.88
C THR A 3 -21.05 -12.90 -54.50
N ILE A 4 -20.83 -11.73 -53.90
CA ILE A 4 -20.31 -11.56 -52.54
C ILE A 4 -21.42 -11.93 -51.56
N THR A 5 -21.21 -12.98 -50.76
CA THR A 5 -22.04 -13.31 -49.60
C THR A 5 -21.43 -12.69 -48.34
N ALA A 6 -22.12 -11.70 -47.77
CA ALA A 6 -21.78 -11.10 -46.49
C ALA A 6 -22.11 -12.08 -45.35
N SER A 7 -21.08 -12.49 -44.60
CA SER A 7 -21.19 -13.26 -43.37
C SER A 7 -21.72 -12.39 -42.23
N ASN A 8 -22.88 -12.78 -41.70
CA ASN A 8 -23.51 -12.26 -40.48
C ASN A 8 -22.57 -12.41 -39.26
N TRP A 9 -21.98 -11.30 -38.80
CA TRP A 9 -21.55 -11.16 -37.41
C TRP A 9 -22.73 -10.58 -36.63
N ARG A 10 -23.45 -11.44 -35.89
CA ARG A 10 -24.44 -10.97 -34.92
C ARG A 10 -23.69 -10.38 -33.72
N TYR A 11 -23.70 -9.06 -33.62
CA TYR A 11 -23.51 -8.35 -32.36
C TYR A 11 -24.70 -8.69 -31.46
N SER A 12 -24.49 -9.52 -30.45
CA SER A 12 -25.42 -9.64 -29.33
C SER A 12 -25.14 -8.49 -28.37
N SER A 13 -25.87 -7.40 -28.55
CA SER A 13 -25.99 -6.31 -27.58
C SER A 13 -27.15 -6.61 -26.64
N GLU A 14 -26.86 -7.06 -25.42
CA GLU A 14 -27.76 -6.93 -24.27
C GLU A 14 -26.96 -6.39 -23.07
N PRO A 15 -27.36 -5.25 -22.47
CA PRO A 15 -26.81 -4.78 -21.22
C PRO A 15 -27.65 -5.32 -20.06
N ALA A 16 -27.09 -6.24 -19.29
CA ALA A 16 -27.60 -6.62 -17.99
C ALA A 16 -26.46 -6.54 -16.97
N PHE A 17 -26.12 -5.32 -16.55
CA PHE A 17 -25.23 -5.06 -15.41
C PHE A 17 -25.85 -3.98 -14.52
N LEU A 18 -27.01 -4.30 -13.95
CA LEU A 18 -27.59 -3.63 -12.79
C LEU A 18 -28.02 -4.73 -11.82
N GLY A 19 -27.03 -5.30 -11.13
CA GLY A 19 -27.21 -6.32 -10.10
C GLY A 19 -26.07 -6.25 -9.09
N THR A 20 -26.43 -5.95 -7.84
CA THR A 20 -25.68 -6.18 -6.58
C THR A 20 -24.31 -5.49 -6.42
N SER A 21 -24.29 -4.15 -6.32
CA SER A 21 -23.11 -3.40 -5.85
C SER A 21 -22.88 -3.45 -4.32
N LYS A 22 -23.80 -4.00 -3.53
CA LYS A 22 -23.67 -4.02 -2.05
C LYS A 22 -22.84 -5.18 -1.49
N GLU A 23 -22.70 -6.30 -2.21
CA GLU A 23 -21.96 -7.48 -1.72
C GLU A 23 -20.44 -7.39 -1.99
N ASN A 24 -19.99 -6.43 -2.79
CA ASN A 24 -18.59 -6.33 -3.25
C ASN A 24 -17.70 -5.40 -2.40
N ASP A 25 -18.16 -5.00 -1.21
CA ASP A 25 -17.45 -4.05 -0.32
C ASP A 25 -17.23 -4.59 1.10
N GLU A 26 -17.52 -5.87 1.33
CA GLU A 26 -17.52 -6.48 2.66
C GLU A 26 -16.10 -6.62 3.23
N TYR A 27 -15.11 -6.90 2.36
CA TYR A 27 -13.74 -7.16 2.80
C TYR A 27 -12.99 -5.92 3.28
N LEU A 28 -13.00 -4.83 2.50
CA LEU A 28 -12.28 -3.62 2.90
C LEU A 28 -12.91 -3.02 4.16
N HIS A 29 -14.24 -3.05 4.25
CA HIS A 29 -14.95 -2.66 5.46
C HIS A 29 -14.55 -3.52 6.66
N ALA A 30 -14.44 -4.85 6.48
CA ALA A 30 -13.94 -5.75 7.53
C ALA A 30 -12.46 -5.46 7.90
N THR A 31 -11.61 -5.16 6.92
CA THR A 31 -10.19 -4.80 7.11
C THR A 31 -10.06 -3.52 7.93
N LEU A 32 -10.83 -2.49 7.59
CA LEU A 32 -10.79 -1.20 8.29
C LEU A 32 -11.46 -1.28 9.66
N ALA A 33 -12.53 -2.06 9.81
CA ALA A 33 -13.12 -2.38 11.12
C ALA A 33 -12.12 -3.15 12.00
N GLN A 34 -11.31 -4.03 11.41
CA GLN A 34 -10.24 -4.71 12.13
C GLN A 34 -9.12 -3.74 12.53
N ILE A 35 -8.77 -2.77 11.68
CA ILE A 35 -7.83 -1.70 12.03
C ILE A 35 -8.37 -0.87 13.21
N ASP A 36 -9.64 -0.46 13.15
CA ASP A 36 -10.30 0.28 14.23
C ASP A 36 -10.32 -0.56 15.51
N HIS A 37 -10.66 -1.83 15.43
CA HIS A 37 -10.62 -2.73 16.59
C HIS A 37 -9.21 -2.83 17.19
N LEU A 38 -8.19 -3.10 16.35
CA LEU A 38 -6.80 -3.22 16.79
C LEU A 38 -6.23 -1.92 17.37
N ALA A 39 -6.70 -0.76 16.92
CA ALA A 39 -6.31 0.54 17.45
C ALA A 39 -6.92 0.81 18.84
N ASN A 40 -8.12 0.28 19.12
CA ASN A 40 -8.82 0.43 20.41
C ASN A 40 -8.51 -0.70 21.40
N GLU A 41 -7.87 -1.79 20.96
CA GLU A 41 -7.28 -2.74 21.91
C GLU A 41 -6.14 -2.00 22.63
N ASP A 42 -6.34 -1.76 23.94
CA ASP A 42 -5.43 -1.06 24.85
C ASP A 42 -4.07 -1.78 24.90
N VAL A 43 -3.20 -1.49 23.93
CA VAL A 43 -2.00 -2.26 23.67
C VAL A 43 -0.78 -1.36 23.57
N GLU A 44 0.08 -1.49 24.58
CA GLU A 44 1.46 -1.04 24.54
C GLU A 44 2.18 -1.66 23.32
N MET A 45 2.82 -0.82 22.51
CA MET A 45 3.65 -1.25 21.37
C MET A 45 4.69 -2.29 21.84
N GLN A 46 5.01 -3.30 21.00
CA GLN A 46 5.72 -4.53 21.43
C GLN A 46 7.18 -4.33 21.89
N ALA A 47 7.70 -3.10 21.90
CA ALA A 47 8.99 -2.75 22.49
C ALA A 47 8.82 -1.51 23.37
N PRO A 48 9.57 -1.38 24.49
CA PRO A 48 9.58 -0.14 25.25
C PRO A 48 10.05 0.97 24.32
N LEU A 49 9.09 1.72 23.80
CA LEU A 49 9.36 2.85 22.93
C LEU A 49 10.19 3.80 23.78
N SER A 50 11.42 4.00 23.33
CA SER A 50 12.28 5.07 23.82
C SER A 50 11.41 6.31 24.05
N GLU A 51 11.48 6.93 25.24
CA GLU A 51 10.75 8.16 25.56
C GLU A 51 11.00 9.26 24.51
N TYR A 52 12.05 9.10 23.70
CA TYR A 52 12.48 9.94 22.61
C TYR A 52 11.87 9.61 21.24
N ALA A 53 10.78 8.81 21.18
CA ALA A 53 10.14 8.51 19.90
C ALA A 53 9.47 9.74 19.27
N THR A 54 9.68 9.93 17.97
CA THR A 54 9.02 10.99 17.20
C THR A 54 7.77 10.43 16.51
N TYR A 55 6.65 11.14 16.60
CA TYR A 55 5.43 10.78 15.88
C TYR A 55 5.39 11.45 14.50
N VAL A 56 5.01 10.67 13.49
CA VAL A 56 4.71 11.16 12.13
C VAL A 56 3.26 10.84 11.82
N VAL A 57 2.40 11.85 11.85
CA VAL A 57 0.98 11.69 11.54
C VAL A 57 0.79 11.82 10.03
N VAL A 58 0.15 10.85 9.39
CA VAL A 58 -0.07 10.85 7.92
C VAL A 58 -1.50 11.21 7.56
N ASP A 59 -1.69 11.84 6.40
CA ASP A 59 -3.01 12.06 5.81
C ASP A 59 -3.38 10.95 4.77
N THR A 60 -4.58 11.06 4.20
CA THR A 60 -5.06 10.14 3.16
C THR A 60 -4.28 10.28 1.85
N ASN A 61 -3.90 11.50 1.47
CA ASN A 61 -3.20 11.77 0.20
C ASN A 61 -1.81 11.13 0.16
N ILE A 62 -1.09 11.10 1.27
CA ILE A 62 0.18 10.38 1.40
C ILE A 62 -0.05 8.89 1.15
N LEU A 63 -1.08 8.30 1.75
CA LEU A 63 -1.41 6.88 1.58
C LEU A 63 -1.92 6.51 0.18
N LEU A 64 -2.52 7.45 -0.54
CA LEU A 64 -3.00 7.20 -1.91
C LEU A 64 -1.93 7.47 -2.98
N HIS A 65 -1.13 8.52 -2.83
CA HIS A 65 -0.25 9.02 -3.90
C HIS A 65 1.26 8.86 -3.61
N HIS A 66 1.64 8.65 -2.35
CA HIS A 66 3.02 8.51 -1.89
C HIS A 66 3.25 7.24 -1.07
N PHE A 67 2.34 6.26 -1.20
CA PHE A 67 2.33 5.01 -0.44
C PHE A 67 3.68 4.28 -0.43
N GLU A 68 4.32 4.10 -1.60
CA GLU A 68 5.56 3.33 -1.70
C GLU A 68 6.70 3.97 -0.91
N VAL A 69 6.75 5.30 -0.89
CA VAL A 69 7.76 6.05 -0.13
C VAL A 69 7.52 5.88 1.37
N LEU A 70 6.27 5.98 1.81
CA LEU A 70 5.91 5.75 3.22
C LEU A 70 6.22 4.30 3.64
N ALA A 71 5.86 3.32 2.81
CA ALA A 71 6.12 1.91 3.08
C ALA A 71 7.63 1.62 3.19
N GLN A 72 8.43 2.15 2.25
CA GLN A 72 9.89 2.05 2.30
C GLN A 72 10.47 2.75 3.54
N PHE A 73 9.94 3.92 3.91
CA PHE A 73 10.36 4.65 5.10
C PHE A 73 10.11 3.85 6.38
N VAL A 74 8.93 3.25 6.51
CA VAL A 74 8.59 2.38 7.62
C VAL A 74 9.51 1.15 7.69
N ASP A 75 9.77 0.51 6.55
CA ASP A 75 10.70 -0.63 6.49
C ASP A 75 12.12 -0.22 6.89
N ASP A 76 12.59 0.97 6.48
CA ASP A 76 13.89 1.49 6.86
C ASP A 76 13.94 1.84 8.37
N VAL A 77 12.90 2.46 8.92
CA VAL A 77 12.76 2.74 10.36
C VAL A 77 12.85 1.45 11.18
N GLU A 78 12.15 0.40 10.75
CA GLU A 78 12.20 -0.91 11.41
C GLU A 78 13.57 -1.58 11.28
N LYS A 79 14.17 -1.52 10.09
CA LYS A 79 15.49 -2.10 9.80
C LYS A 79 16.60 -1.46 10.63
N PHE A 80 16.56 -0.13 10.79
CA PHE A 80 17.56 0.63 11.54
C PHE A 80 17.13 0.93 12.98
N THR A 81 15.99 0.37 13.42
CA THR A 81 15.43 0.54 14.77
C THR A 81 15.34 2.00 15.20
N LEU A 82 14.94 2.88 14.28
CA LEU A 82 14.80 4.30 14.58
C LEU A 82 13.60 4.53 15.51
N PRO A 83 13.68 5.47 16.46
CA PRO A 83 12.57 5.79 17.35
C PRO A 83 11.57 6.70 16.63
N VAL A 84 10.89 6.16 15.61
CA VAL A 84 9.81 6.85 14.87
C VAL A 84 8.58 5.96 14.86
N ILE A 85 7.42 6.56 15.10
CA ILE A 85 6.13 5.88 14.99
C ILE A 85 5.25 6.67 14.02
N VAL A 86 4.80 6.01 12.97
CA VAL A 86 3.81 6.54 12.05
C VAL A 86 2.42 6.38 12.66
N ILE A 87 1.74 7.49 12.89
CA ILE A 87 0.38 7.53 13.41
C ILE A 87 -0.58 7.70 12.23
N VAL A 88 -1.60 6.86 12.19
CA VAL A 88 -2.65 6.89 11.17
C VAL A 88 -3.94 7.37 11.84
N PRO A 89 -4.39 8.62 11.57
CA PRO A 89 -5.62 9.15 12.13
C PRO A 89 -6.83 8.29 11.78
N GLY A 90 -7.79 8.21 12.68
CA GLY A 90 -9.02 7.46 12.45
C GLY A 90 -9.85 8.01 11.28
N ALA A 91 -9.81 9.34 11.07
CA ALA A 91 -10.44 10.00 9.92
C ALA A 91 -9.86 9.52 8.58
N VAL A 92 -8.54 9.25 8.52
CA VAL A 92 -7.85 8.75 7.33
C VAL A 92 -8.29 7.32 7.01
N VAL A 93 -8.43 6.48 8.04
CA VAL A 93 -8.97 5.11 7.89
C VAL A 93 -10.40 5.15 7.32
N HIS A 94 -11.25 6.05 7.79
CA HIS A 94 -12.60 6.23 7.24
C HIS A 94 -12.60 6.77 5.81
N GLU A 95 -11.71 7.69 5.49
CA GLU A 95 -11.62 8.23 4.14
C GLU A 95 -11.19 7.17 3.13
N LEU A 96 -10.23 6.31 3.49
CA LEU A 96 -9.83 5.17 2.66
C LEU A 96 -10.99 4.22 2.35
N ASP A 97 -11.94 4.02 3.28
CA ASP A 97 -13.17 3.25 2.99
C ASP A 97 -14.02 3.94 1.93
N GLY A 98 -14.13 5.27 1.99
CA GLY A 98 -14.88 6.06 1.02
C GLY A 98 -14.30 6.01 -0.40
N GLN A 99 -12.97 5.90 -0.53
CA GLN A 99 -12.30 5.88 -1.85
C GLN A 99 -12.42 4.54 -2.59
N LYS A 100 -13.04 3.51 -2.01
CA LYS A 100 -13.10 2.15 -2.60
C LYS A 100 -13.95 2.02 -3.86
N ASN A 101 -14.93 2.91 -3.99
CA ASN A 101 -15.88 2.97 -5.11
C ASN A 101 -15.51 4.04 -6.13
N ARG A 102 -14.41 4.78 -5.89
CA ARG A 102 -13.96 5.82 -6.80
C ARG A 102 -13.04 5.21 -7.85
N ASP A 103 -13.46 5.35 -9.10
CA ASP A 103 -12.70 4.88 -10.25
C ASP A 103 -11.26 5.44 -10.21
N GLY A 104 -10.29 4.54 -10.38
CA GLY A 104 -8.87 4.87 -10.39
C GLY A 104 -8.19 5.04 -9.03
N LEU A 105 -8.93 5.16 -7.92
CA LEU A 105 -8.37 5.19 -6.55
C LEU A 105 -8.60 3.89 -5.78
N ALA A 106 -9.63 3.13 -6.13
CA ALA A 106 -10.00 1.85 -5.55
C ALA A 106 -8.80 0.88 -5.35
N TRP A 107 -7.90 0.76 -6.33
CA TRP A 107 -6.70 -0.07 -6.24
C TRP A 107 -5.73 0.42 -5.16
N PHE A 108 -5.46 1.73 -5.13
CA PHE A 108 -4.52 2.33 -4.19
C PHE A 108 -5.05 2.27 -2.75
N ALA A 109 -6.34 2.56 -2.55
CA ALA A 109 -6.99 2.49 -1.24
C ALA A 109 -6.95 1.07 -0.65
N ARG A 110 -7.24 0.04 -1.46
CA ARG A 110 -7.16 -1.38 -1.02
C ARG A 110 -5.75 -1.79 -0.67
N ARG A 111 -4.75 -1.37 -1.45
CA ARG A 111 -3.34 -1.66 -1.19
C ARG A 111 -2.83 -1.01 0.09
N ALA A 112 -3.18 0.27 0.30
CA ALA A 112 -2.84 1.00 1.52
C ALA A 112 -3.47 0.34 2.75
N SER A 113 -4.76 -0.01 2.68
CA SER A 113 -5.49 -0.62 3.80
C SER A 113 -4.95 -2.00 4.18
N ALA A 114 -4.61 -2.84 3.21
CA ALA A 114 -4.01 -4.15 3.47
C ALA A 114 -2.63 -4.01 4.16
N TRP A 115 -1.82 -3.04 3.72
CA TRP A 115 -0.53 -2.75 4.36
C TRP A 115 -0.69 -2.17 5.77
N LEU A 116 -1.64 -1.26 5.98
CA LEU A 116 -1.95 -0.70 7.28
C LEU A 116 -2.36 -1.79 8.28
N LEU A 117 -3.25 -2.70 7.87
CA LEU A 117 -3.67 -3.81 8.72
C LEU A 117 -2.48 -4.67 9.13
N GLU A 118 -1.59 -5.02 8.19
CA GLU A 118 -0.37 -5.78 8.47
C GLU A 118 0.53 -5.05 9.48
N LYS A 119 0.85 -3.78 9.23
CA LYS A 119 1.79 -3.01 10.05
C LYS A 119 1.23 -2.68 11.44
N ILE A 120 -0.05 -2.33 11.55
CA ILE A 120 -0.72 -2.07 12.83
C ILE A 120 -0.80 -3.36 13.65
N ARG A 121 -1.09 -4.51 13.03
CA ARG A 121 -1.07 -5.80 13.74
C ARG A 121 0.32 -6.16 14.26
N ASN A 122 1.36 -5.82 13.52
CA ASN A 122 2.74 -6.06 13.94
C ASN A 122 3.18 -5.14 15.10
N ARG A 123 2.53 -3.99 15.32
CA ARG A 123 2.73 -3.09 16.47
C ARG A 123 4.20 -2.67 16.69
N LYS A 124 4.93 -2.39 15.59
CA LYS A 124 6.34 -2.00 15.64
C LYS A 124 6.55 -0.50 15.42
N SER A 125 6.13 0.00 14.26
CA SER A 125 6.47 1.32 13.76
C SER A 125 5.26 2.10 13.24
N VAL A 126 4.10 1.44 13.14
CA VAL A 126 2.84 2.03 12.68
C VAL A 126 1.77 1.77 13.73
N LYS A 127 1.00 2.80 14.05
CA LYS A 127 -0.10 2.76 15.03
C LYS A 127 -1.33 3.47 14.45
N GLY A 128 -2.51 2.88 14.63
CA GLY A 128 -3.79 3.56 14.39
C GLY A 128 -4.19 4.38 15.62
N GLN A 129 -4.83 5.53 15.40
CA GLN A 129 -5.39 6.36 16.48
C GLN A 129 -6.56 5.65 17.18
N ALA A 130 -6.46 5.45 18.49
CA ALA A 130 -7.57 4.96 19.32
C ALA A 130 -8.66 6.04 19.48
N GLN A 131 -9.86 5.66 19.91
CA GLN A 131 -11.00 6.58 19.99
C GLN A 131 -10.76 7.72 20.98
N GLU A 132 -10.13 7.41 22.10
CA GLU A 132 -9.80 8.29 23.20
C GLU A 132 -8.57 9.17 22.96
N GLU A 133 -7.81 8.92 21.89
CA GLU A 133 -6.62 9.67 21.52
C GLU A 133 -6.98 10.96 20.78
N THR A 134 -7.66 11.87 21.48
CA THR A 134 -8.25 13.09 20.90
C THR A 134 -8.13 14.29 21.84
N CYS A 135 -8.13 15.51 21.29
CA CYS A 135 -8.22 16.73 22.10
C CYS A 135 -9.67 17.16 22.38
N LYS A 136 -10.64 16.45 21.80
CA LYS A 136 -12.08 16.73 21.98
C LYS A 136 -12.51 16.55 23.44
N SER A 137 -13.40 17.43 23.89
CA SER A 137 -13.97 17.37 25.24
C SER A 137 -14.78 16.11 25.51
N SER A 138 -15.37 15.53 24.45
CA SER A 138 -16.07 14.25 24.50
C SER A 138 -15.18 13.05 24.83
N GLY A 139 -13.85 13.19 24.67
CA GLY A 139 -12.91 12.07 24.80
C GLY A 139 -13.08 10.99 23.74
N ASN A 140 -13.76 11.30 22.62
CA ASN A 140 -13.90 10.38 21.49
C ASN A 140 -13.90 11.16 20.17
N TRP A 141 -12.90 10.94 19.31
CA TRP A 141 -12.77 11.71 18.07
C TRP A 141 -13.96 11.50 17.10
N LYS A 142 -14.66 10.36 17.19
CA LYS A 142 -15.86 10.07 16.38
C LYS A 142 -17.09 10.86 16.81
N ILE A 143 -17.14 11.32 18.06
CA ILE A 143 -18.27 12.08 18.58
C ILE A 143 -18.16 13.52 18.09
N LYS A 144 -19.17 13.96 17.35
CA LYS A 144 -19.26 15.33 16.85
C LYS A 144 -19.72 16.28 17.94
N GLU A 145 -18.98 17.35 18.15
CA GLU A 145 -19.30 18.34 19.18
C GLU A 145 -20.24 19.44 18.66
N ARG A 146 -20.96 20.07 19.58
CA ARG A 146 -21.95 21.10 19.24
C ARG A 146 -21.24 22.35 18.70
N GLY A 147 -21.45 22.65 17.42
CA GLY A 147 -20.83 23.78 16.74
C GLY A 147 -19.73 23.40 15.76
N GLU A 148 -19.37 22.11 15.66
CA GLU A 148 -18.43 21.64 14.64
C GLU A 148 -19.03 21.74 13.24
N ILE A 149 -18.19 22.24 12.31
CA ILE A 149 -18.54 22.33 10.90
C ILE A 149 -18.90 20.92 10.43
N SER A 150 -20.11 20.81 9.91
CA SER A 150 -20.84 19.56 9.88
C SER A 150 -20.63 18.71 8.63
N SER A 151 -19.85 19.19 7.66
CA SER A 151 -19.73 18.55 6.36
C SER A 151 -18.46 18.95 5.63
N GLY A 152 -17.79 17.97 5.02
CA GLY A 152 -16.78 18.17 3.98
C GLY A 152 -15.35 17.81 4.39
N GLU A 153 -14.43 18.01 3.45
CA GLU A 153 -12.98 17.78 3.59
C GLU A 153 -12.39 18.53 4.79
N MET A 154 -12.85 19.76 5.03
CA MET A 154 -12.44 20.56 6.19
C MET A 154 -12.70 19.88 7.55
N PHE A 155 -13.70 18.99 7.63
CA PHE A 155 -13.97 18.24 8.86
C PHE A 155 -12.92 17.13 9.08
N ASN A 156 -12.54 16.42 8.02
CA ASN A 156 -11.49 15.40 8.10
C ASN A 156 -10.14 16.04 8.44
N ASP A 157 -9.82 17.16 7.82
CA ASP A 157 -8.63 17.96 8.12
C ASP A 157 -8.57 18.39 9.59
N ALA A 158 -9.71 18.83 10.14
CA ALA A 158 -9.82 19.18 11.54
C ALA A 158 -9.58 17.97 12.47
N LEU A 159 -10.05 16.77 12.11
CA LEU A 159 -9.79 15.54 12.87
C LEU A 159 -8.33 15.07 12.77
N ILE A 160 -7.69 15.25 11.60
CA ILE A 160 -6.25 14.96 11.44
C ILE A 160 -5.43 15.92 12.30
N LEU A 161 -5.80 17.20 12.31
CA LEU A 161 -5.14 18.20 13.15
C LEU A 161 -5.35 17.93 14.65
N ASP A 162 -6.56 17.53 15.07
CA ASP A 162 -6.85 17.09 16.44
C ASP A 162 -5.96 15.92 16.88
N CYS A 163 -5.78 14.93 16.01
CA CYS A 163 -4.86 13.81 16.21
C CYS A 163 -3.41 14.31 16.41
N CYS A 164 -2.92 15.19 15.53
CA CYS A 164 -1.59 15.78 15.68
C CYS A 164 -1.41 16.51 17.01
N MET A 165 -2.41 17.30 17.40
CA MET A 165 -2.40 18.07 18.65
C MET A 165 -2.47 17.18 19.90
N TYR A 166 -3.09 15.99 19.80
CA TYR A 166 -3.11 15.04 20.91
C TYR A 166 -1.71 14.47 21.15
N PHE A 167 -1.09 13.92 20.11
CA PHE A 167 0.23 13.29 20.21
C PHE A 167 1.37 14.28 20.48
N SER A 168 1.22 15.55 20.07
CA SER A 168 2.22 16.59 20.33
C SER A 168 2.36 16.96 21.80
N ARG A 169 1.38 16.62 22.66
CA ARG A 169 1.44 16.84 24.11
C ARG A 169 2.48 15.96 24.79
N GLU A 170 2.71 14.78 24.25
CA GLU A 170 3.61 13.79 24.83
C GLU A 170 4.98 13.80 24.18
N ARG A 171 5.04 13.91 22.85
CA ARG A 171 6.27 13.73 22.09
C ARG A 171 6.33 14.63 20.85
N PRO A 172 7.54 14.89 20.31
CA PRO A 172 7.69 15.59 19.04
C PRO A 172 6.82 14.94 17.96
N THR A 173 5.96 15.73 17.35
CA THR A 173 4.96 15.25 16.38
C THR A 173 5.03 16.10 15.12
N LEU A 174 5.10 15.45 13.97
CA LEU A 174 5.10 16.09 12.67
C LEU A 174 3.93 15.60 11.83
N LEU A 175 3.28 16.50 11.10
CA LEU A 175 2.29 16.15 10.10
C LEU A 175 2.99 15.87 8.76
N CYS A 176 2.77 14.70 8.17
CA CYS A 176 3.17 14.37 6.81
C CYS A 176 1.95 14.46 5.89
N SER A 177 1.90 15.50 5.05
CA SER A 177 0.75 15.79 4.19
C SER A 177 1.20 16.41 2.86
N ALA A 178 0.47 16.12 1.80
CA ALA A 178 0.62 16.78 0.50
C ALA A 178 -0.35 17.95 0.31
N ASP A 179 -1.27 18.18 1.25
CA ASP A 179 -2.22 19.28 1.21
C ASP A 179 -1.62 20.54 1.84
N ASN A 180 -1.42 21.57 1.02
CA ASN A 180 -0.87 22.85 1.46
C ASN A 180 -1.75 23.53 2.51
N ASN A 181 -3.08 23.42 2.43
CA ASN A 181 -3.98 24.05 3.39
C ASN A 181 -3.86 23.36 4.75
N LEU A 182 -3.86 22.03 4.78
CA LEU A 182 -3.67 21.27 6.01
C LEU A 182 -2.29 21.53 6.62
N CYS A 183 -1.24 21.61 5.80
CA CYS A 183 0.11 21.97 6.26
C CYS A 183 0.17 23.39 6.85
N ILE A 184 -0.44 24.39 6.21
CA ILE A 184 -0.51 25.77 6.74
C ILE A 184 -1.28 25.78 8.07
N LEU A 185 -2.42 25.09 8.16
CA LEU A 185 -3.19 24.98 9.39
C LEU A 185 -2.37 24.32 10.51
N SER A 186 -1.64 23.25 10.22
CA SER A 186 -0.76 22.59 11.18
C SER A 186 0.35 23.51 11.69
N GLN A 187 1.01 24.24 10.79
CA GLN A 187 2.06 25.21 11.15
C GLN A 187 1.54 26.37 12.00
N THR A 188 0.31 26.84 11.76
CA THR A 188 -0.29 27.90 12.60
C THR A 188 -0.58 27.42 14.03
N GLN A 189 -0.73 26.11 14.25
CA GLN A 189 -0.79 25.49 15.58
C GLN A 189 0.59 25.18 16.19
N GLY A 190 1.69 25.53 15.51
CA GLY A 190 3.05 25.28 15.97
C GLY A 190 3.54 23.85 15.73
N LEU A 191 2.87 23.08 14.88
CA LEU A 191 3.28 21.73 14.50
C LEU A 191 4.17 21.78 13.25
N ALA A 192 5.27 21.02 13.27
CA ALA A 192 6.14 20.90 12.11
C ALA A 192 5.49 20.00 11.05
N THR A 193 5.79 20.26 9.78
CA THR A 193 5.22 19.54 8.64
C THR A 193 6.28 18.94 7.75
N ILE A 194 5.93 17.83 7.11
CA ILE A 194 6.72 17.11 6.13
C ILE A 194 5.88 17.09 4.84
N CYS A 195 6.31 17.84 3.83
CA CYS A 195 5.60 17.95 2.56
C CYS A 195 6.36 17.19 1.46
N PRO A 196 5.69 16.33 0.66
CA PRO A 196 6.34 15.65 -0.44
C PRO A 196 6.98 16.61 -1.45
N SER A 197 8.27 16.41 -1.72
CA SER A 197 9.01 17.12 -2.75
C SER A 197 8.93 16.39 -4.11
N ARG A 198 9.55 16.95 -5.15
CA ARG A 198 9.72 16.26 -6.44
C ARG A 198 10.48 14.95 -6.32
N PHE A 199 11.47 14.87 -5.42
CA PHE A 199 12.34 13.72 -5.22
C PHE A 199 12.01 12.97 -3.93
N TRP A 200 10.73 13.01 -3.55
CA TRP A 200 10.21 12.42 -2.32
C TRP A 200 10.69 10.99 -2.11
N SER A 201 11.33 10.75 -0.95
CA SER A 201 11.98 9.49 -0.63
C SER A 201 12.08 9.26 0.88
N SER A 202 12.33 8.01 1.28
CA SER A 202 12.61 7.64 2.68
C SER A 202 13.76 8.49 3.25
N ARG A 203 14.80 8.71 2.42
CA ARG A 203 15.92 9.60 2.74
C ARG A 203 15.49 11.02 3.10
N GLU A 204 14.60 11.63 2.33
CA GLU A 204 14.12 13.00 2.58
C GLU A 204 13.30 13.09 3.87
N ILE A 205 12.46 12.09 4.15
CA ILE A 205 11.71 12.01 5.41
C ILE A 205 12.68 11.99 6.60
N VAL A 206 13.66 11.09 6.58
CA VAL A 206 14.64 10.94 7.67
C VAL A 206 15.49 12.18 7.85
N HIS A 207 15.94 12.80 6.76
CA HIS A 207 16.68 14.05 6.81
C HIS A 207 15.84 15.17 7.44
N THR A 208 14.54 15.22 7.15
CA THR A 208 13.63 16.20 7.76
C THR A 208 13.46 15.95 9.27
N LEU A 209 13.37 14.68 9.68
CA LEU A 209 13.19 14.29 11.09
C LEU A 209 14.45 14.49 11.95
N TYR A 210 15.62 14.17 11.41
CA TYR A 210 16.86 14.06 12.18
C TYR A 210 17.96 15.02 11.74
N GLY A 211 17.81 15.71 10.60
CA GLY A 211 18.86 16.51 9.98
C GLY A 211 20.11 15.67 9.74
N ASN A 212 21.26 16.18 10.18
CA ASN A 212 22.55 15.51 10.06
C ASN A 212 22.86 14.52 11.21
N LYS A 213 21.90 14.24 12.11
CA LYS A 213 22.12 13.32 13.24
C LYS A 213 22.16 11.85 12.82
N VAL A 214 21.56 11.53 11.67
CA VAL A 214 21.50 10.17 11.11
C VAL A 214 22.03 10.23 9.67
N ASP A 215 22.82 9.23 9.28
CA ASP A 215 23.30 9.10 7.91
C ASP A 215 22.13 8.73 6.96
N SER A 216 21.63 9.74 6.25
CA SER A 216 20.51 9.61 5.32
C SER A 216 20.87 8.76 4.08
N SER A 217 22.16 8.51 3.81
CA SER A 217 22.59 7.71 2.67
C SER A 217 22.20 6.23 2.78
N LEU A 218 21.99 5.73 4.00
CA LEU A 218 21.57 4.36 4.30
C LEU A 218 20.11 4.06 3.94
N PHE A 219 19.32 5.11 3.71
CA PHE A 219 17.89 5.04 3.44
C PHE A 219 17.60 4.97 1.94
N GLY A 220 16.43 4.40 1.61
CA GLY A 220 15.96 4.32 0.24
C GLY A 220 15.93 5.70 -0.43
N GLY A 221 16.65 5.82 -1.56
CA GLY A 221 16.56 7.00 -2.42
C GLY A 221 15.22 7.10 -3.14
N HIS A 222 15.04 8.17 -3.91
CA HIS A 222 13.83 8.37 -4.70
C HIS A 222 13.62 7.20 -5.66
N LYS A 223 12.40 6.70 -5.69
CA LYS A 223 11.92 5.70 -6.65
C LYS A 223 10.59 6.20 -7.19
N GLU A 224 10.44 6.14 -8.50
CA GLU A 224 9.15 6.40 -9.11
C GLU A 224 8.14 5.36 -8.60
N SER A 225 6.93 5.83 -8.32
CA SER A 225 5.82 4.98 -7.92
C SER A 225 4.82 4.93 -9.04
N TYR A 226 4.20 3.77 -9.25
CA TYR A 226 3.12 3.65 -10.22
C TYR A 226 1.98 4.63 -9.86
N ARG A 227 1.66 5.53 -10.80
CA ARG A 227 0.54 6.47 -10.71
C ARG A 227 -0.38 6.27 -11.91
N ASN A 228 -1.68 6.39 -11.66
CA ASN A 228 -2.66 6.35 -12.75
C ASN A 228 -2.78 7.73 -13.39
N ASN A 229 -2.09 7.94 -14.51
CA ASN A 229 -2.07 9.23 -15.22
C ASN A 229 -3.43 9.72 -15.72
N ARG A 230 -4.48 8.88 -15.73
CA ARG A 230 -5.83 9.31 -16.12
C ARG A 230 -6.58 10.07 -15.02
N ALA A 231 -6.18 9.90 -13.75
CA ALA A 231 -6.91 10.47 -12.62
C ALA A 231 -6.54 11.94 -12.36
N THR A 232 -5.39 12.39 -12.86
CA THR A 232 -4.96 13.78 -12.73
C THR A 232 -5.25 14.50 -14.05
N PRO A 233 -6.14 15.50 -14.09
CA PRO A 233 -6.26 16.33 -15.28
C PRO A 233 -4.87 16.92 -15.58
N PRO A 234 -4.44 16.97 -16.84
CA PRO A 234 -3.16 17.58 -17.19
C PRO A 234 -3.20 19.01 -16.69
N VAL A 235 -2.38 19.32 -15.69
CA VAL A 235 -2.13 20.70 -15.31
C VAL A 235 -1.54 21.34 -16.57
N PRO A 236 -2.17 22.39 -17.13
CA PRO A 236 -1.56 23.11 -18.24
C PRO A 236 -0.18 23.53 -17.77
N HIS A 237 0.86 22.98 -18.40
CA HIS A 237 2.18 23.57 -18.28
C HIS A 237 2.06 24.95 -18.92
N GLU A 238 1.84 25.98 -18.08
CA GLU A 238 2.09 27.33 -18.55
C GLU A 238 3.58 27.38 -18.89
N PRO A 239 3.94 27.68 -20.15
CA PRO A 239 5.32 27.89 -20.50
C PRO A 239 5.80 29.09 -19.68
N ASP A 240 6.68 28.87 -18.71
CA ASP A 240 7.40 29.95 -18.05
C ASP A 240 8.20 30.70 -19.13
N GLU A 241 7.65 31.81 -19.63
CA GLU A 241 8.25 32.65 -20.67
C GLU A 241 9.57 33.32 -20.24
N ASP A 242 9.96 33.20 -18.96
CA ASP A 242 11.17 33.79 -18.38
C ASP A 242 12.26 32.78 -17.98
N SER A 243 12.18 31.52 -18.43
CA SER A 243 13.27 30.57 -18.22
C SER A 243 14.42 30.81 -19.21
N MET A 244 15.34 31.72 -18.86
CA MET A 244 16.61 31.91 -19.56
C MET A 244 17.36 30.57 -19.68
N ALA A 245 17.64 30.14 -20.91
CA ALA A 245 18.43 28.94 -21.18
C ALA A 245 19.86 29.14 -20.65
N VAL A 246 20.17 28.47 -19.54
CA VAL A 246 21.54 28.33 -19.07
C VAL A 246 22.11 27.08 -19.75
N ASP A 247 23.06 27.27 -20.65
CA ASP A 247 23.86 26.19 -21.24
C ASP A 247 24.84 25.67 -20.17
N ASP A 248 24.32 24.90 -19.21
CA ASP A 248 25.15 24.18 -18.25
C ASP A 248 25.71 22.90 -18.90
N ASP A 249 26.81 23.09 -19.63
CA ASP A 249 27.76 22.04 -20.02
C ASP A 249 28.50 21.53 -18.75
N GLU A 250 27.80 20.83 -17.86
CA GLU A 250 28.44 20.08 -16.78
C GLU A 250 28.26 18.58 -16.95
N SER A 251 29.41 17.93 -17.12
CA SER A 251 29.69 16.51 -17.19
C SER A 251 29.32 15.79 -15.89
N SER A 252 28.04 15.80 -15.54
CA SER A 252 27.51 14.93 -14.51
C SER A 252 27.36 13.54 -15.10
N ASN A 253 28.30 12.68 -14.75
CA ASN A 253 28.24 11.22 -14.81
C ASN A 253 27.11 10.65 -13.89
N GLY A 254 26.01 11.39 -13.73
CA GLY A 254 24.81 11.01 -13.02
C GLY A 254 24.08 10.01 -13.89
N GLY A 255 24.23 8.73 -13.54
CA GLY A 255 23.59 7.61 -14.23
C GLY A 255 22.18 8.00 -14.64
N GLU A 256 21.97 7.96 -15.96
CA GLU A 256 20.70 8.17 -16.64
C GLU A 256 19.61 7.46 -15.83
N TRP A 257 18.85 8.22 -15.05
CA TRP A 257 17.75 7.72 -14.24
C TRP A 257 16.67 7.29 -15.23
N GLN A 258 16.81 6.09 -15.78
CA GLN A 258 15.81 5.49 -16.63
C GLN A 258 14.59 5.29 -15.75
N SER A 259 13.61 6.19 -15.91
CA SER A 259 12.30 6.08 -15.28
C SER A 259 11.84 4.63 -15.40
N GLU A 260 11.60 4.00 -14.25
CA GLU A 260 11.19 2.61 -14.26
C GLU A 260 9.90 2.51 -15.07
N HIS A 261 9.78 1.48 -15.91
CA HIS A 261 8.57 1.37 -16.72
C HIS A 261 7.33 1.23 -15.83
N PRO A 262 6.20 1.87 -16.19
CA PRO A 262 4.95 1.75 -15.44
C PRO A 262 4.54 0.30 -15.16
N ILE A 263 4.82 -0.63 -16.07
CA ILE A 263 4.52 -2.05 -15.87
C ILE A 263 5.39 -2.72 -14.79
N ASN A 264 6.65 -2.30 -14.63
CA ASN A 264 7.54 -2.85 -13.63
C ASN A 264 7.11 -2.38 -12.25
N MET A 265 6.79 -1.08 -12.14
CA MET A 265 6.24 -0.49 -10.92
C MET A 265 4.89 -1.13 -10.55
N LEU A 266 3.99 -1.32 -11.51
CA LEU A 266 2.72 -1.99 -11.28
C LEU A 266 2.93 -3.46 -10.86
N HIS A 267 3.85 -4.19 -11.50
CA HIS A 267 4.16 -5.57 -11.12
C HIS A 267 4.69 -5.68 -9.70
N ALA A 268 5.62 -4.82 -9.31
CA ALA A 268 6.12 -4.77 -7.94
C ALA A 268 4.99 -4.53 -6.93
N ALA A 269 4.09 -3.58 -7.23
CA ALA A 269 2.89 -3.33 -6.42
C ALA A 269 1.96 -4.55 -6.32
N VAL A 270 1.77 -5.28 -7.41
CA VAL A 270 0.96 -6.51 -7.46
C VAL A 270 1.61 -7.61 -6.63
N VAL A 271 2.92 -7.81 -6.77
CA VAL A 271 3.70 -8.76 -5.97
C VAL A 271 3.48 -8.48 -4.49
N ASP A 272 3.69 -7.24 -4.07
CA ASP A 272 3.62 -6.87 -2.66
C ASP A 272 2.22 -7.00 -2.09
N HIS A 273 1.21 -6.53 -2.82
CA HIS A 273 -0.18 -6.60 -2.39
C HIS A 273 -0.69 -8.03 -2.26
N PHE A 274 -0.56 -8.84 -3.31
CA PHE A 274 -1.10 -10.20 -3.30
C PHE A 274 -0.30 -11.17 -2.44
N THR A 275 0.99 -10.91 -2.22
CA THR A 275 1.77 -11.69 -1.23
C THR A 275 1.15 -11.55 0.15
N ARG A 276 0.83 -10.32 0.59
CA ARG A 276 0.17 -10.09 1.89
C ARG A 276 -1.19 -10.75 1.96
N LEU A 277 -2.03 -10.57 0.93
CA LEU A 277 -3.37 -11.19 0.92
C LEU A 277 -3.32 -12.71 0.97
N LEU A 278 -2.35 -13.34 0.31
CA LEU A 278 -2.16 -14.79 0.39
C LEU A 278 -1.74 -15.24 1.79
N VAL A 279 -0.85 -14.49 2.45
CA VAL A 279 -0.45 -14.75 3.85
C VAL A 279 -1.66 -14.61 4.79
N GLU A 280 -2.48 -13.57 4.61
CA GLU A 280 -3.72 -13.38 5.38
C GLU A 280 -4.71 -14.52 5.16
N LEU A 281 -4.91 -14.93 3.90
CA LEU A 281 -5.78 -16.04 3.56
C LEU A 281 -5.31 -17.34 4.23
N VAL A 282 -4.01 -17.63 4.20
CA VAL A 282 -3.43 -18.78 4.91
C VAL A 282 -3.71 -18.70 6.41
N GLY A 283 -3.49 -17.55 7.04
CA GLY A 283 -3.75 -17.33 8.46
C GLY A 283 -5.23 -17.50 8.85
N ALA A 284 -6.15 -17.12 7.95
CA ALA A 284 -7.59 -17.27 8.14
C ALA A 284 -8.04 -18.73 8.00
N VAL A 285 -7.56 -19.46 6.99
CA VAL A 285 -8.03 -20.82 6.69
C VAL A 285 -7.23 -21.93 7.38
N GLY A 286 -6.00 -21.64 7.80
CA GLY A 286 -5.13 -22.62 8.43
C GLY A 286 -5.32 -22.77 9.94
N GLY A 287 -5.97 -21.81 10.60
CA GLY A 287 -6.23 -21.87 12.04
C GLY A 287 -4.94 -22.01 12.86
N GLU A 288 -4.99 -22.79 13.93
CA GLU A 288 -3.85 -22.95 14.85
C GLU A 288 -2.66 -23.71 14.26
N GLU A 289 -2.86 -24.54 13.23
CA GLU A 289 -1.80 -25.34 12.62
C GLU A 289 -0.68 -24.48 12.03
N VAL A 290 -1.05 -23.38 11.37
CA VAL A 290 -0.11 -22.46 10.71
C VAL A 290 0.36 -21.32 11.63
N ARG A 291 -0.27 -21.18 12.81
CA ARG A 291 0.09 -20.18 13.83
C ARG A 291 1.14 -20.69 14.81
N GLN A 292 1.29 -22.00 14.96
CA GLN A 292 2.27 -22.55 15.89
C GLN A 292 3.71 -22.38 15.36
N ARG A 293 4.52 -21.64 16.13
CA ARG A 293 5.98 -21.71 16.01
C ARG A 293 6.49 -22.94 16.74
N SER A 294 7.54 -23.57 16.23
CA SER A 294 8.26 -24.57 17.01
C SER A 294 8.77 -23.95 18.31
N THR A 295 8.51 -24.61 19.44
CA THR A 295 9.06 -24.18 20.72
C THR A 295 10.58 -24.39 20.72
N PRO A 296 11.36 -23.62 21.49
CA PRO A 296 12.80 -23.83 21.59
C PRO A 296 13.19 -25.28 21.99
N GLU A 297 12.34 -25.94 22.78
CA GLU A 297 12.51 -27.34 23.19
C GLU A 297 12.27 -28.33 22.02
N GLU A 298 11.23 -28.09 21.22
CA GLU A 298 11.02 -28.84 19.97
C GLU A 298 12.15 -28.61 18.97
N GLU A 299 12.67 -27.38 18.87
CA GLU A 299 13.80 -27.07 17.99
C GLU A 299 15.09 -27.74 18.45
N ALA A 300 15.32 -27.84 19.77
CA ALA A 300 16.50 -28.50 20.34
C ALA A 300 16.50 -30.02 20.12
N THR A 301 15.32 -30.64 20.03
CA THR A 301 15.15 -32.09 19.82
C THR A 301 15.10 -32.48 18.35
N ARG A 302 14.83 -31.54 17.43
CA ARG A 302 14.80 -31.80 15.99
C ARG A 302 16.19 -31.90 15.39
N SER A 303 16.32 -32.76 14.38
CA SER A 303 17.51 -32.81 13.54
C SER A 303 17.81 -31.42 12.97
N ARG A 304 19.10 -31.06 12.90
CA ARG A 304 19.59 -29.81 12.30
C ARG A 304 19.09 -29.60 10.86
N HIS A 305 18.69 -30.67 10.17
CA HIS A 305 18.19 -30.65 8.79
C HIS A 305 16.65 -30.71 8.68
N ALA A 306 15.92 -30.87 9.79
CA ALA A 306 14.47 -30.89 9.75
C ALA A 306 13.93 -29.45 9.56
N PRO A 307 12.95 -29.24 8.67
CA PRO A 307 12.31 -27.94 8.52
C PRO A 307 11.71 -27.45 9.84
N ARG A 308 12.00 -26.20 10.19
CA ARG A 308 11.40 -25.54 11.36
C ARG A 308 9.97 -25.13 11.04
N ARG A 309 9.04 -25.28 11.99
CA ARG A 309 7.70 -24.70 11.82
C ARG A 309 7.81 -23.20 12.05
N ARG A 310 7.62 -22.44 10.96
CA ARG A 310 7.58 -20.98 10.98
C ARG A 310 6.14 -20.52 11.06
N HIS A 311 5.92 -19.41 11.75
CA HIS A 311 4.62 -18.74 11.75
C HIS A 311 4.25 -18.35 10.32
N TYR A 312 2.98 -18.46 9.93
CA TYR A 312 2.52 -18.18 8.57
C TYR A 312 2.90 -16.79 8.04
N SER A 313 3.04 -15.79 8.92
CA SER A 313 3.51 -14.45 8.56
C SER A 313 4.94 -14.40 8.01
N GLU A 314 5.72 -15.46 8.20
CA GLU A 314 7.10 -15.60 7.69
C GLU A 314 7.17 -16.48 6.43
N TRP A 315 6.02 -16.96 5.95
CA TRP A 315 5.96 -17.82 4.78
C TRP A 315 6.20 -17.01 3.50
N SER A 316 6.88 -17.65 2.57
CA SER A 316 7.04 -17.14 1.21
C SER A 316 5.74 -17.34 0.40
N VAL A 317 5.62 -16.62 -0.72
CA VAL A 317 4.49 -16.81 -1.64
C VAL A 317 4.38 -18.26 -2.11
N ALA A 318 5.52 -18.92 -2.36
CA ALA A 318 5.54 -20.32 -2.78
C ALA A 318 4.90 -21.23 -1.74
N GLU A 319 5.26 -21.06 -0.46
CA GLU A 319 4.69 -21.84 0.65
C GLU A 319 3.19 -21.56 0.83
N CYS A 320 2.76 -20.29 0.70
CA CYS A 320 1.35 -19.95 0.77
C CYS A 320 0.55 -20.60 -0.37
N VAL A 321 1.04 -20.52 -1.61
CA VAL A 321 0.38 -21.09 -2.79
C VAL A 321 0.35 -22.62 -2.71
N GLU A 322 1.45 -23.26 -2.33
CA GLU A 322 1.52 -24.71 -2.11
C GLU A 322 0.47 -25.17 -1.10
N TYR A 323 0.45 -24.56 0.09
CA TYR A 323 -0.52 -24.88 1.13
C TYR A 323 -1.98 -24.72 0.68
N LEU A 324 -2.30 -23.61 0.02
CA LEU A 324 -3.66 -23.30 -0.43
C LEU A 324 -4.12 -24.24 -1.57
N THR A 325 -3.20 -24.62 -2.45
CA THR A 325 -3.52 -25.45 -3.63
C THR A 325 -3.61 -26.93 -3.28
N GLU A 326 -2.78 -27.45 -2.37
CA GLU A 326 -2.84 -28.85 -1.93
C GLU A 326 -4.17 -29.19 -1.25
N ARG A 327 -4.67 -28.30 -0.39
CA ARG A 327 -5.91 -28.54 0.38
C ARG A 327 -7.18 -28.49 -0.47
N ARG A 328 -7.21 -27.70 -1.54
CA ARG A 328 -8.38 -27.54 -2.42
C ARG A 328 -8.20 -28.14 -3.81
N LYS A 329 -7.02 -28.69 -4.13
CA LYS A 329 -6.65 -29.27 -5.43
C LYS A 329 -6.89 -28.31 -6.59
N VAL A 330 -6.54 -27.03 -6.39
CA VAL A 330 -6.67 -26.00 -7.42
C VAL A 330 -5.68 -26.28 -8.55
N LYS A 331 -6.17 -26.33 -9.79
CA LYS A 331 -5.32 -26.56 -10.97
C LYS A 331 -4.77 -25.22 -11.47
N LEU A 332 -3.47 -25.03 -11.32
CA LEU A 332 -2.79 -23.81 -11.75
C LEU A 332 -2.21 -23.97 -13.16
N VAL A 333 -2.27 -22.89 -13.93
CA VAL A 333 -1.68 -22.79 -15.28
C VAL A 333 -0.37 -22.01 -15.23
N ASN A 334 0.51 -22.17 -16.23
CA ASN A 334 1.73 -21.38 -16.31
C ASN A 334 1.46 -19.95 -16.82
N PRO A 335 2.17 -18.92 -16.30
CA PRO A 335 3.10 -19.00 -15.17
C PRO A 335 2.38 -19.22 -13.85
N ARG A 336 2.98 -20.05 -13.00
CA ARG A 336 2.43 -20.31 -11.68
C ARG A 336 2.53 -19.06 -10.79
N PRO A 337 1.57 -18.82 -9.86
CA PRO A 337 1.55 -17.64 -8.99
C PRO A 337 2.84 -17.45 -8.21
N GLU A 338 3.46 -18.54 -7.73
CA GLU A 338 4.70 -18.50 -6.98
C GLU A 338 5.90 -17.98 -7.77
N VAL A 339 5.85 -18.03 -9.12
CA VAL A 339 6.87 -17.45 -10.01
C VAL A 339 6.46 -16.04 -10.42
N PHE A 340 5.18 -15.85 -10.77
CA PHE A 340 4.64 -14.56 -11.19
C PHE A 340 4.76 -13.49 -10.10
N LEU A 341 4.62 -13.86 -8.83
CA LEU A 341 4.74 -12.98 -7.67
C LEU A 341 6.15 -12.95 -7.06
N LEU A 342 7.19 -13.41 -7.76
CA LEU A 342 8.57 -13.18 -7.30
C LEU A 342 8.98 -11.74 -7.57
N ARG A 343 9.54 -11.08 -6.54
CA ARG A 343 10.19 -9.77 -6.73
C ARG A 343 11.37 -9.91 -7.70
N ALA A 344 11.42 -9.02 -8.69
CA ALA A 344 12.50 -8.95 -9.66
C ALA A 344 13.87 -8.70 -8.99
N TYR A 345 14.94 -9.12 -9.65
CA TYR A 345 16.34 -8.86 -9.26
C TYR A 345 16.81 -9.46 -7.92
N ARG A 346 16.09 -10.43 -7.35
CA ARG A 346 16.66 -11.25 -6.27
C ARG A 346 17.73 -12.17 -6.84
N ARG A 347 19.01 -11.76 -6.72
CA ARG A 347 20.16 -12.56 -7.13
C ARG A 347 20.02 -14.00 -6.63
N GLY A 348 20.08 -14.96 -7.54
CA GLY A 348 20.07 -16.39 -7.21
C GLY A 348 18.68 -17.03 -7.06
N THR A 349 17.58 -16.33 -7.40
CA THR A 349 16.25 -16.97 -7.50
C THR A 349 15.89 -17.20 -8.97
N PRO A 350 16.03 -18.43 -9.50
CA PRO A 350 15.64 -18.73 -10.88
C PRO A 350 14.17 -18.36 -11.13
N GLY A 351 13.90 -17.69 -12.25
CA GLY A 351 12.54 -17.34 -12.65
C GLY A 351 12.03 -15.98 -12.17
N SER A 352 12.81 -15.21 -11.38
CA SER A 352 12.46 -13.81 -11.10
C SER A 352 12.47 -12.99 -12.39
N ARG A 353 11.35 -12.34 -12.70
CA ARG A 353 11.19 -11.51 -13.90
C ARG A 353 10.61 -10.15 -13.53
N THR A 354 11.03 -9.12 -14.25
CA THR A 354 10.43 -7.78 -14.20
C THR A 354 9.06 -7.78 -14.86
N GLY A 355 8.24 -6.78 -14.55
CA GLY A 355 6.92 -6.62 -15.16
C GLY A 355 6.93 -6.63 -16.70
N ARG A 356 7.98 -6.06 -17.33
CA ARG A 356 8.16 -6.00 -18.79
C ARG A 356 8.50 -7.35 -19.42
N GLU A 357 9.12 -8.25 -18.67
CA GLU A 357 9.49 -9.59 -19.14
C GLU A 357 8.31 -10.57 -19.16
N TRP A 358 7.19 -10.18 -18.56
CA TRP A 358 5.93 -10.92 -18.62
C TRP A 358 5.10 -10.47 -19.81
N SER A 359 4.69 -11.41 -20.67
CA SER A 359 3.74 -11.11 -21.73
C SER A 359 2.37 -10.74 -21.15
N ARG A 360 1.52 -10.05 -21.93
CA ARG A 360 0.13 -9.79 -21.49
C ARG A 360 -0.64 -11.07 -21.18
N GLN A 361 -0.37 -12.15 -21.93
CA GLN A 361 -0.96 -13.46 -21.66
C GLN A 361 -0.47 -14.04 -20.33
N ASP A 362 0.82 -13.91 -20.01
CA ASP A 362 1.38 -14.35 -18.73
C ASP A 362 0.75 -13.60 -17.55
N TRP A 363 0.55 -12.28 -17.68
CA TRP A 363 -0.17 -11.48 -16.70
C TRP A 363 -1.60 -11.98 -16.50
N ASN A 364 -2.34 -12.19 -17.59
CA ASN A 364 -3.71 -12.69 -17.51
C ASN A 364 -3.76 -14.08 -16.83
N MET A 365 -2.82 -14.96 -17.14
CA MET A 365 -2.72 -16.28 -16.52
C MET A 365 -2.36 -16.20 -15.04
N GLY A 366 -1.38 -15.37 -14.66
CA GLY A 366 -0.98 -15.15 -13.28
C GLY A 366 -2.12 -14.59 -12.42
N LEU A 367 -2.83 -13.58 -12.93
CA LEU A 367 -4.00 -13.00 -12.26
C LEU A 367 -5.19 -13.96 -12.23
N ASN A 368 -5.42 -14.74 -13.28
CA ASN A 368 -6.47 -15.75 -13.28
C ASN A 368 -6.19 -16.87 -12.28
N ASN A 369 -4.94 -17.31 -12.14
CA ASN A 369 -4.58 -18.28 -11.11
C ASN A 369 -4.90 -17.75 -9.69
N LEU A 370 -4.65 -16.47 -9.41
CA LEU A 370 -5.04 -15.85 -8.14
C LEU A 370 -6.56 -15.82 -7.96
N LYS A 371 -7.31 -15.57 -9.04
CA LYS A 371 -8.78 -15.64 -9.05
C LYS A 371 -9.29 -17.06 -8.75
N GLU A 372 -8.66 -18.09 -9.31
CA GLU A 372 -9.03 -19.49 -9.04
C GLU A 372 -8.74 -19.89 -7.59
N ILE A 373 -7.59 -19.44 -7.05
CA ILE A 373 -7.26 -19.64 -5.63
C ILE A 373 -8.31 -18.96 -4.75
N SER A 374 -8.64 -17.69 -5.00
CA SER A 374 -9.62 -16.98 -4.18
C SER A 374 -11.03 -17.59 -4.29
N ALA A 375 -11.44 -18.00 -5.49
CA ALA A 375 -12.72 -18.68 -5.70
C ALA A 375 -12.79 -20.01 -4.94
N ALA A 376 -11.72 -20.82 -4.93
CA ALA A 376 -11.68 -22.10 -4.23
C ALA A 376 -11.81 -21.96 -2.70
N TRP A 377 -11.40 -20.81 -2.15
CA TRP A 377 -11.48 -20.51 -0.72
C TRP A 377 -12.63 -19.58 -0.34
N GLY A 378 -13.38 -19.07 -1.31
CA GLY A 378 -14.41 -18.05 -1.07
C GLY A 378 -13.84 -16.71 -0.61
N ASP A 379 -12.56 -16.45 -0.87
CA ASP A 379 -11.90 -15.23 -0.43
C ASP A 379 -12.36 -14.03 -1.26
N VAL A 380 -12.91 -13.04 -0.55
CA VAL A 380 -13.46 -11.82 -1.14
C VAL A 380 -12.33 -10.81 -1.41
N SER A 381 -11.28 -10.81 -0.58
CA SER A 381 -10.20 -9.83 -0.58
C SER A 381 -9.40 -9.78 -1.88
N ILE A 382 -8.93 -10.95 -2.32
CA ILE A 382 -8.18 -11.13 -3.55
C ILE A 382 -9.09 -10.84 -4.73
N ARG A 383 -10.36 -11.30 -4.68
CA ARG A 383 -11.32 -11.10 -5.78
C ARG A 383 -11.60 -9.62 -6.03
N GLU A 384 -11.94 -8.85 -5.00
CA GLU A 384 -12.16 -7.40 -5.13
C GLU A 384 -10.91 -6.65 -5.57
N SER A 385 -9.74 -7.05 -5.05
CA SER A 385 -8.45 -6.46 -5.43
C SER A 385 -8.13 -6.70 -6.90
N LEU A 386 -8.42 -7.89 -7.44
CA LEU A 386 -8.24 -8.21 -8.86
C LEU A 386 -9.17 -7.38 -9.75
N VAL A 387 -10.43 -7.19 -9.36
CA VAL A 387 -11.38 -6.33 -10.08
C VAL A 387 -10.87 -4.89 -10.13
N SER A 388 -10.40 -4.38 -8.99
CA SER A 388 -9.87 -3.02 -8.87
C SER A 388 -8.57 -2.81 -9.66
N LEU A 389 -7.74 -3.86 -9.78
CA LEU A 389 -6.48 -3.84 -10.50
C LEU A 389 -6.67 -3.86 -12.03
N ALA A 390 -7.70 -4.54 -12.54
CA ALA A 390 -7.84 -4.79 -13.98
C ALA A 390 -7.76 -3.51 -14.86
N PRO A 391 -8.44 -2.39 -14.52
CA PRO A 391 -8.32 -1.15 -15.29
C PRO A 391 -6.89 -0.58 -15.35
N HIS A 392 -6.10 -0.79 -14.29
CA HIS A 392 -4.71 -0.33 -14.23
C HIS A 392 -3.80 -1.16 -15.13
N VAL A 393 -3.99 -2.48 -15.16
CA VAL A 393 -3.27 -3.38 -16.05
C VAL A 393 -3.56 -3.04 -17.51
N ASP A 394 -4.84 -2.92 -17.86
CA ASP A 394 -5.25 -2.56 -19.23
C ASP A 394 -4.71 -1.19 -19.66
N ASN A 395 -4.74 -0.20 -18.76
CA ASN A 395 -4.19 1.13 -19.02
C ASN A 395 -2.69 1.06 -19.31
N VAL A 396 -1.91 0.36 -18.47
CA VAL A 396 -0.45 0.23 -18.64
C VAL A 396 -0.09 -0.49 -19.93
N PHE A 397 -0.81 -1.56 -20.29
CA PHE A 397 -0.58 -2.26 -21.56
C PHE A 397 -1.04 -1.48 -22.79
N SER A 398 -1.93 -0.50 -22.62
CA SER A 398 -2.39 0.39 -23.70
C SER A 398 -1.46 1.59 -23.91
N MET A 399 -0.52 1.84 -23.00
CA MET A 399 0.47 2.89 -23.18
C MET A 399 1.38 2.55 -24.37
N PRO A 400 1.65 3.51 -25.26
CA PRO A 400 2.57 3.27 -26.37
C PRO A 400 3.94 2.90 -25.82
N LEU A 401 4.46 1.75 -26.25
CA LEU A 401 5.82 1.33 -25.92
C LEU A 401 6.75 2.41 -26.47
N ARG A 402 7.46 3.12 -25.59
CA ARG A 402 8.57 3.95 -26.04
C ARG A 402 9.56 3.03 -26.76
N ALA A 403 9.89 3.38 -28.01
CA ALA A 403 10.95 2.71 -28.73
C ALA A 403 12.23 2.86 -27.87
N THR A 404 12.76 1.73 -27.43
CA THR A 404 14.01 1.62 -26.67
C THR A 404 15.20 1.85 -27.56
#